data_AF-A0A653IBA0-F1
#
_entry.id   AF-A0A653IBA0-F1
#
_cell.length_a   1.000
_cell.length_b   1.000
_cell.length_c   1.000
_cell.angle_alpha   90.00
_cell.angle_beta   90.00
_cell.angle_gamma   90.00
#
_symmetry.space_group_name_H-M   'P 1'
#
loop_
_entity.id
_entity.type
_entity.pdbx_description
1 polymer ?
#
loop_
_entity_poly.entity_id
_entity_poly.type
_entity_poly.pdbx_seq_one_letter_code
_entity_poly.pdbx_strand_id
1 'polypeptide(L)'
;MNNDDLNNSMGNIDPETVAQWLESSGNYKVLRRIQMRDSFGGQISSPVKVLVVDTETTGLDFATCEVIEVGALLIEVDQDTGAIGAVLGSYGGLEQPKVPITPENSAIHGITNDMVKDQYFDEAALKALCNDAALFVAHNAAFDKPFMLRRFPWLEKSIWACTFRELPWTQENYSARKLEHLLSDCGYFHGAHRAVEDCNALIHVLAQPLKTSQRMPFQVLFDSANESIYQIAALKAPFEKKDFLKSKGFRWNADDRVWEFEAVGFSEGKEVIEWLREQVYCTTGKIMLGFRIQAGVDRYSGTTLKQQFKEV
;
A
#
# COMPACT_ATOMS: atom_id res chain seq x y z
N MET A 1 -1.88 -38.78 17.49
CA MET A 1 -2.25 -39.23 16.13
C MET A 1 -1.52 -38.32 15.18
N ASN A 2 -0.61 -38.87 14.38
CA ASN A 2 -0.01 -38.11 13.28
C ASN A 2 -1.07 -37.96 12.16
N ASN A 3 -0.93 -36.99 11.26
CA ASN A 3 -1.88 -36.80 10.15
C ASN A 3 -2.05 -38.08 9.31
N ASP A 4 -1.01 -38.89 9.22
CA ASP A 4 -1.03 -40.19 8.54
C ASP A 4 -1.99 -41.19 9.18
N ASP A 5 -2.17 -41.16 10.51
CA ASP A 5 -3.09 -42.06 11.23
C ASP A 5 -4.56 -41.67 10.98
N LEU A 6 -4.85 -40.38 10.87
CA LEU A 6 -6.19 -39.85 10.56
C LEU A 6 -6.57 -40.10 9.09
N ASN A 7 -5.62 -39.88 8.16
CA ASN A 7 -5.83 -40.15 6.74
C ASN A 7 -6.05 -41.64 6.44
N ASN A 8 -5.35 -42.53 7.15
CA ASN A 8 -5.57 -43.98 7.03
C ASN A 8 -6.94 -44.43 7.56
N SER A 9 -7.51 -43.70 8.52
CA SER A 9 -8.80 -44.02 9.16
C SER A 9 -10.02 -43.57 8.37
N MET A 10 -9.91 -42.51 7.56
CA MET A 10 -11.06 -41.87 6.90
C MET A 10 -11.20 -42.23 5.41
N GLY A 11 -10.31 -43.08 4.88
CA GLY A 11 -10.12 -43.21 3.44
C GLY A 11 -9.40 -41.98 2.88
N ASN A 12 -8.98 -42.02 1.62
CA ASN A 12 -8.23 -40.94 0.97
C ASN A 12 -9.15 -39.73 0.71
N ILE A 13 -9.53 -39.01 1.77
CA ILE A 13 -10.38 -37.82 1.69
C ILE A 13 -9.51 -36.65 1.29
N ASP A 14 -9.91 -35.99 0.21
CA ASP A 14 -9.31 -34.73 -0.22
C ASP A 14 -9.43 -33.66 0.90
N PRO A 15 -8.31 -33.08 1.38
CA PRO A 15 -8.34 -32.09 2.45
C PRO A 15 -9.22 -30.86 2.15
N GLU A 16 -9.34 -30.46 0.88
CA GLU A 16 -10.20 -29.33 0.50
C GLU A 16 -11.68 -29.66 0.71
N THR A 17 -12.09 -30.90 0.45
CA THR A 17 -13.45 -31.38 0.77
C THR A 17 -13.76 -31.26 2.27
N VAL A 18 -12.79 -31.59 3.14
CA VAL A 18 -12.95 -31.43 4.60
C VAL A 18 -13.01 -29.95 4.99
N ALA A 19 -12.16 -29.10 4.40
CA ALA A 19 -12.17 -27.67 4.64
C ALA A 19 -13.55 -27.05 4.31
N GLN A 20 -14.09 -27.37 3.13
CA GLN A 20 -15.42 -26.91 2.70
C GLN A 20 -16.53 -27.40 3.62
N TRP A 21 -16.45 -28.65 4.10
CA TRP A 21 -17.41 -29.18 5.06
C TRP A 21 -17.38 -28.40 6.38
N LEU A 22 -16.20 -28.12 6.93
CA LEU A 22 -16.05 -27.31 8.15
C LEU A 22 -16.62 -25.91 7.97
N GLU A 23 -16.31 -25.24 6.85
CA GLU A 23 -16.83 -23.91 6.51
C GLU A 23 -18.36 -23.91 6.40
N SER A 24 -18.94 -24.93 5.76
CA SER A 24 -20.40 -25.04 5.57
C SER A 24 -21.20 -25.10 6.88
N SER A 25 -20.54 -25.49 7.99
CA SER A 25 -21.17 -25.51 9.31
C SER A 25 -21.33 -24.13 9.95
N GLY A 26 -20.61 -23.11 9.44
CA GLY A 26 -20.58 -21.76 10.02
C GLY A 26 -19.79 -21.62 11.32
N ASN A 27 -19.28 -22.71 11.90
CA ASN A 27 -18.56 -22.70 13.18
C ASN A 27 -17.03 -22.57 13.03
N TYR A 28 -16.52 -22.67 11.79
CA TYR A 28 -15.09 -22.65 11.50
C TYR A 28 -14.77 -21.60 10.45
N LYS A 29 -13.71 -20.83 10.68
CA LYS A 29 -13.03 -20.02 9.66
C LYS A 29 -11.80 -20.80 9.22
N VAL A 30 -11.86 -21.47 8.08
CA VAL A 30 -10.74 -22.24 7.54
C VAL A 30 -9.96 -21.35 6.57
N LEU A 31 -8.65 -21.21 6.79
CA LEU A 31 -7.78 -20.39 5.95
C LEU A 31 -6.96 -21.28 5.03
N ARG A 32 -6.74 -20.82 3.79
CA ARG A 32 -5.93 -21.51 2.79
C ARG A 32 -4.56 -20.87 2.68
N ARG A 33 -3.50 -21.69 2.61
CA ARG A 33 -2.14 -21.16 2.40
C ARG A 33 -2.05 -20.61 0.98
N ILE A 34 -1.68 -19.35 0.82
CA ILE A 34 -1.47 -18.79 -0.54
C ILE A 34 -0.37 -19.57 -1.28
N GLN A 35 -0.53 -19.66 -2.59
CA GLN A 35 0.47 -20.21 -3.50
C GLN A 35 0.86 -19.12 -4.49
N MET A 36 2.08 -19.17 -5.01
CA MET A 36 2.41 -18.39 -6.19
C MET A 36 1.56 -18.86 -7.37
N ARG A 37 1.06 -17.92 -8.17
CA ARG A 37 0.24 -18.19 -9.35
C ARG A 37 0.83 -17.48 -10.55
N ASP A 38 0.79 -18.14 -11.70
CA ASP A 38 1.13 -17.50 -12.97
C ASP A 38 -0.02 -16.60 -13.48
N SER A 39 -1.24 -16.79 -12.96
CA SER A 39 -2.40 -15.97 -13.29
C SER A 39 -3.49 -16.03 -12.23
N PHE A 40 -4.29 -14.96 -12.16
CA PHE A 40 -5.49 -14.85 -11.33
C PHE A 40 -6.80 -15.01 -12.14
N GLY A 41 -6.70 -15.28 -13.44
CA GLY A 41 -7.83 -15.65 -14.31
C GLY A 41 -8.76 -14.50 -14.72
N GLY A 42 -8.41 -13.25 -14.42
CA GLY A 42 -9.15 -12.07 -14.88
C GLY A 42 -9.11 -11.93 -16.40
N GLN A 43 -10.23 -11.52 -16.99
CA GLN A 43 -10.30 -11.20 -18.41
C GLN A 43 -9.73 -9.81 -18.65
N ILE A 44 -8.76 -9.71 -19.57
CA ILE A 44 -8.06 -8.45 -19.87
C ILE A 44 -8.43 -7.98 -21.28
N SER A 45 -9.05 -6.80 -21.36
CA SER A 45 -9.37 -6.11 -22.61
C SER A 45 -8.54 -4.83 -22.78
N SER A 46 -8.30 -4.12 -21.68
CA SER A 46 -7.53 -2.87 -21.62
C SER A 46 -6.32 -3.06 -20.69
N PRO A 47 -5.22 -3.69 -21.14
CA PRO A 47 -4.13 -4.10 -20.27
C PRO A 47 -3.31 -2.92 -19.74
N VAL A 48 -3.11 -2.90 -18.42
CA VAL A 48 -2.17 -2.03 -17.71
C VAL A 48 -1.24 -2.88 -16.88
N LYS A 49 0.06 -2.65 -17.02
CA LYS A 49 1.07 -3.35 -16.22
C LYS A 49 1.28 -2.64 -14.89
N VAL A 50 1.14 -3.38 -13.79
CA VAL A 50 1.29 -2.88 -12.43
C VAL A 50 2.39 -3.65 -11.72
N LEU A 51 3.30 -2.94 -11.07
CA LEU A 51 4.34 -3.54 -10.23
C LEU A 51 3.93 -3.47 -8.77
N VAL A 52 3.66 -4.63 -8.16
CA VAL A 52 3.50 -4.72 -6.71
C VAL A 52 4.89 -4.79 -6.08
N VAL A 53 5.16 -3.95 -5.09
CA VAL A 53 6.48 -3.81 -4.45
C VAL A 53 6.33 -3.89 -2.94
N ASP A 54 7.30 -4.54 -2.32
CA ASP A 54 7.49 -4.59 -0.87
C ASP A 54 8.99 -4.53 -0.56
N THR A 55 9.35 -3.90 0.57
CA THR A 55 10.74 -3.74 0.99
C THR A 55 10.95 -4.07 2.46
N GLU A 56 12.04 -4.79 2.74
CA GLU A 56 12.53 -4.94 4.10
C GLU A 56 13.75 -4.05 4.30
N THR A 57 13.87 -3.48 5.50
CA THR A 57 14.88 -2.48 5.82
C THR A 57 15.55 -2.79 7.15
N THR A 58 16.71 -2.20 7.40
CA THR A 58 17.38 -2.29 8.70
C THR A 58 16.64 -1.55 9.83
N GLY A 59 15.44 -0.99 9.61
CA GLY A 59 14.64 -0.27 10.59
C GLY A 59 13.77 0.83 9.98
N LEU A 60 12.97 1.51 10.81
CA LEU A 60 11.92 2.43 10.34
C LEU A 60 12.40 3.85 9.98
N ASP A 61 13.60 4.25 10.41
CA ASP A 61 14.10 5.61 10.19
C ASP A 61 14.68 5.75 8.78
N PHE A 62 13.92 6.43 7.90
CA PHE A 62 14.34 6.72 6.54
C PHE A 62 15.70 7.43 6.45
N ALA A 63 16.10 8.25 7.43
CA ALA A 63 17.36 8.98 7.37
C ALA A 63 18.58 8.07 7.54
N THR A 64 18.46 7.01 8.35
CA THR A 64 19.61 6.22 8.82
C THR A 64 19.58 4.76 8.43
N CYS A 65 18.39 4.18 8.25
CA CYS A 65 18.24 2.77 7.89
C CYS A 65 18.47 2.55 6.39
N GLU A 66 18.69 1.31 5.96
CA GLU A 66 18.95 0.94 4.56
C GLU A 66 17.97 -0.16 4.11
N VAL A 67 17.71 -0.25 2.80
CA VAL A 67 16.94 -1.36 2.21
C VAL A 67 17.84 -2.60 2.16
N ILE A 68 17.31 -3.75 2.57
CA ILE A 68 18.03 -5.02 2.62
C ILE A 68 17.33 -6.14 1.83
N GLU A 69 16.03 -6.01 1.56
CA GLU A 69 15.30 -6.87 0.63
C GLU A 69 14.39 -6.02 -0.26
N VAL A 70 14.30 -6.41 -1.52
CA VAL A 70 13.29 -5.88 -2.45
C VAL A 70 12.55 -7.06 -3.05
N GLY A 71 11.23 -7.06 -2.87
CA GLY A 71 10.30 -7.94 -3.57
C GLY A 71 9.50 -7.15 -4.58
N ALA A 72 9.36 -7.69 -5.79
CA ALA A 72 8.52 -7.11 -6.80
C ALA A 72 7.81 -8.18 -7.65
N LEU A 73 6.53 -7.95 -7.95
CA LEU A 73 5.72 -8.78 -8.84
C LEU A 73 5.06 -7.90 -9.89
N LEU A 74 5.37 -8.14 -11.16
CA LEU A 74 4.75 -7.47 -12.28
C LEU A 74 3.50 -8.25 -12.70
N ILE A 75 2.36 -7.58 -12.71
CA ILE A 75 1.08 -8.17 -13.08
C ILE A 75 0.40 -7.37 -14.19
N GLU A 76 -0.44 -8.06 -14.94
CA GLU A 76 -1.37 -7.44 -15.87
C GLU A 76 -2.72 -7.22 -15.19
N VAL A 77 -3.26 -6.00 -15.31
CA VAL A 77 -4.55 -5.60 -14.75
C VAL A 77 -5.38 -4.94 -15.84
N ASP A 78 -6.66 -5.27 -15.91
CA ASP A 78 -7.59 -4.60 -16.82
C ASP A 78 -7.95 -3.21 -16.27
N GLN A 79 -7.76 -2.17 -17.08
CA GLN A 79 -7.94 -0.78 -16.67
C GLN A 79 -9.39 -0.47 -16.24
N ASP A 80 -10.37 -1.06 -16.92
CA ASP A 80 -11.78 -0.72 -16.77
C ASP A 80 -12.43 -1.53 -15.63
N THR A 81 -12.10 -2.82 -15.55
CA THR A 81 -12.70 -3.74 -14.58
C THR A 81 -11.86 -3.92 -13.32
N GLY A 82 -10.55 -3.62 -13.36
CA GLY A 82 -9.61 -3.91 -12.28
C GLY A 82 -9.32 -5.40 -12.07
N ALA A 83 -9.70 -6.26 -13.03
CA ALA A 83 -9.43 -7.68 -12.98
C ALA A 83 -7.93 -7.96 -13.17
N ILE A 84 -7.39 -8.93 -12.41
CA ILE A 84 -5.98 -9.31 -12.48
C ILE A 84 -5.82 -10.51 -13.40
N GLY A 85 -4.97 -10.37 -14.42
CA GLY A 85 -4.70 -11.36 -15.45
C GLY A 85 -3.48 -12.20 -15.11
N ALA A 86 -2.43 -12.09 -15.92
CA ALA A 86 -1.19 -12.83 -15.75
C ALA A 86 -0.21 -12.16 -14.78
N VAL A 87 0.60 -12.97 -14.10
CA VAL A 87 1.83 -12.54 -13.45
C VAL A 87 2.94 -12.63 -14.49
N LEU A 88 3.49 -11.48 -14.86
CA LEU A 88 4.42 -11.32 -15.98
C LEU A 88 5.88 -11.54 -15.56
N GLY A 89 6.19 -11.38 -14.28
CA GLY A 89 7.53 -11.58 -13.76
C GLY A 89 7.65 -11.27 -12.28
N SER A 90 8.73 -11.74 -11.69
CA SER A 90 9.08 -11.49 -10.30
C SER A 90 10.53 -11.08 -10.16
N TYR A 91 10.82 -10.29 -9.13
CA TYR A 91 12.17 -10.00 -8.69
C TYR A 91 12.22 -10.12 -7.17
N GLY A 92 13.20 -10.86 -6.67
CA GLY A 92 13.53 -10.93 -5.25
C GLY A 92 15.04 -10.81 -5.11
N GLY A 93 15.50 -9.84 -4.33
CA GLY A 93 16.92 -9.62 -4.10
C GLY A 93 17.19 -9.24 -2.66
N LEU A 94 18.39 -9.57 -2.19
CA LEU A 94 18.95 -9.13 -0.91
C LEU A 94 20.14 -8.22 -1.17
N GLU A 95 20.42 -7.32 -0.24
CA GLU A 95 21.62 -6.50 -0.27
C GLU A 95 22.23 -6.36 1.13
N GLN A 96 23.56 -6.42 1.20
CA GLN A 96 24.28 -6.18 2.43
C GLN A 96 24.20 -4.70 2.85
N PRO A 97 23.64 -4.36 4.02
CA PRO A 97 23.67 -2.99 4.52
C PRO A 97 25.07 -2.60 5.01
N LYS A 98 25.35 -1.30 5.15
CA LYS A 98 26.62 -0.79 5.69
C LYS A 98 26.71 -1.01 7.20
N VAL A 99 25.57 -0.96 7.88
CA VAL A 99 25.45 -1.20 9.32
C VAL A 99 24.77 -2.56 9.53
N PRO A 100 25.31 -3.45 10.38
CA PRO A 100 24.68 -4.74 10.66
C PRO A 100 23.23 -4.61 11.13
N ILE A 101 22.38 -5.52 10.65
CA ILE A 101 20.99 -5.64 11.07
C ILE A 101 20.98 -6.02 12.56
N THR A 102 20.21 -5.30 13.38
CA THR A 102 20.09 -5.64 14.81
C THR A 102 19.25 -6.90 15.00
N PRO A 103 19.41 -7.63 16.13
CA PRO A 103 18.58 -8.79 16.44
C PRO A 103 17.08 -8.47 16.48
N GLU A 104 16.70 -7.27 16.94
CA GLU A 104 15.30 -6.85 17.03
C GLU A 104 14.68 -6.70 15.65
N ASN A 105 15.39 -6.09 14.68
CA ASN A 105 14.88 -5.96 13.32
C ASN A 105 14.90 -7.31 12.59
N SER A 106 15.96 -8.11 12.80
CA SER A 106 16.03 -9.49 12.29
C SER A 106 14.86 -10.36 12.79
N ALA A 107 14.36 -10.12 14.01
CA ALA A 107 13.22 -10.83 14.57
C ALA A 107 11.87 -10.41 13.96
N ILE A 108 11.79 -9.23 13.32
CA ILE A 108 10.61 -8.78 12.59
C ILE A 108 10.56 -9.48 11.24
N HIS A 109 11.57 -9.28 10.39
CA HIS A 109 11.51 -9.73 9.00
C HIS A 109 12.22 -11.08 8.74
N GLY A 110 12.88 -11.66 9.74
CA GLY A 110 13.57 -12.95 9.62
C GLY A 110 14.87 -12.95 8.80
N ILE A 111 15.36 -11.78 8.36
CA ILE A 111 16.58 -11.65 7.56
C ILE A 111 17.77 -11.45 8.52
N THR A 112 18.78 -12.30 8.40
CA THR A 112 19.98 -12.25 9.24
C THR A 112 21.16 -11.59 8.50
N ASN A 113 22.16 -11.13 9.25
CA ASN A 113 23.40 -10.61 8.67
C ASN A 113 24.11 -11.64 7.78
N ASP A 114 23.96 -12.93 8.05
CA ASP A 114 24.54 -14.00 7.21
C ASP A 114 23.81 -14.14 5.87
N MET A 115 22.49 -13.92 5.84
CA MET A 115 21.69 -13.99 4.60
C MET A 115 22.04 -12.88 3.62
N VAL A 116 22.33 -11.68 4.13
CA VAL A 116 22.64 -10.51 3.29
C VAL A 116 24.14 -10.37 2.98
N LYS A 117 24.99 -11.18 3.62
CA LYS A 117 26.44 -11.09 3.46
C LYS A 117 26.84 -11.30 2.00
N ASP A 118 27.64 -10.37 1.48
CA ASP A 118 28.16 -10.34 0.11
C ASP A 118 27.05 -10.32 -0.97
N GLN A 119 25.80 -10.00 -0.60
CA GLN A 119 24.67 -9.85 -1.51
C GLN A 119 24.58 -8.42 -2.06
N TYR A 120 24.16 -8.33 -3.32
CA TYR A 120 23.89 -7.08 -4.02
C TYR A 120 22.63 -7.23 -4.85
N PHE A 121 21.86 -6.16 -4.98
CA PHE A 121 20.72 -6.15 -5.90
C PHE A 121 21.19 -6.28 -7.36
N ASP A 122 20.55 -7.16 -8.12
CA ASP A 122 20.66 -7.15 -9.58
C ASP A 122 19.81 -6.00 -10.13
N GLU A 123 20.41 -4.81 -10.15
CA GLU A 123 19.74 -3.59 -10.60
C GLU A 123 19.29 -3.68 -12.06
N ALA A 124 19.97 -4.46 -12.92
CA ALA A 124 19.58 -4.61 -14.31
C ALA A 124 18.28 -5.40 -14.43
N ALA A 125 18.15 -6.50 -13.68
CA ALA A 125 16.93 -7.29 -13.62
C ALA A 125 15.77 -6.50 -13.01
N LEU A 126 15.98 -5.81 -11.89
CA LEU A 126 14.95 -4.98 -11.26
C LEU A 126 14.50 -3.85 -12.20
N LYS A 127 15.44 -3.15 -12.83
CA LYS A 127 15.13 -2.05 -13.76
C LYS A 127 14.35 -2.52 -14.99
N ALA A 128 14.66 -3.71 -15.52
CA ALA A 128 13.88 -4.30 -16.61
C ALA A 128 12.42 -4.52 -16.21
N LEU A 129 12.18 -5.03 -15.00
CA LEU A 129 10.83 -5.24 -14.47
C LEU A 129 10.09 -3.91 -14.21
N CYS A 130 10.80 -2.92 -13.66
CA CYS A 130 10.25 -1.60 -13.34
C CYS A 130 9.88 -0.77 -14.58
N ASN A 131 10.67 -0.82 -15.65
CA ASN A 131 10.43 -0.03 -16.87
C ASN A 131 9.12 -0.42 -17.59
N ASP A 132 8.65 -1.64 -17.37
CA ASP A 132 7.44 -2.17 -17.95
C ASP A 132 6.17 -1.74 -17.20
N ALA A 133 6.30 -1.20 -15.98
CA ALA A 133 5.17 -0.88 -15.12
C ALA A 133 4.67 0.56 -15.32
N ALA A 134 3.35 0.71 -15.49
CA ALA A 134 2.69 2.00 -15.53
C ALA A 134 2.39 2.55 -14.13
N LEU A 135 2.20 1.65 -13.15
CA LEU A 135 1.89 1.98 -11.76
C LEU A 135 2.64 1.05 -10.81
N PHE A 136 3.19 1.62 -9.75
CA PHE A 136 3.77 0.89 -8.62
C PHE A 136 2.74 0.84 -7.50
N VAL A 137 2.59 -0.30 -6.86
CA VAL A 137 1.64 -0.51 -5.76
C VAL A 137 2.37 -1.14 -4.60
N ALA A 138 2.31 -0.51 -3.44
CA ALA A 138 2.77 -1.09 -2.20
C ALA A 138 1.66 -1.05 -1.17
N HIS A 139 1.71 -1.96 -0.20
CA HIS A 139 0.75 -1.90 0.89
C HIS A 139 0.92 -0.58 1.65
N ASN A 140 2.15 -0.21 1.99
CA ASN A 140 2.44 1.06 2.65
C ASN A 140 3.43 1.91 1.83
N ALA A 141 3.03 2.37 0.64
CA ALA A 141 3.92 3.11 -0.28
C ALA A 141 4.63 4.34 0.34
N ALA A 142 4.07 4.95 1.39
CA ALA A 142 4.72 6.04 2.12
C ALA A 142 6.02 5.60 2.82
N PHE A 143 6.17 4.31 3.08
CA PHE A 143 7.37 3.68 3.60
C PHE A 143 8.27 3.20 2.44
N ASP A 144 7.74 2.38 1.53
CA ASP A 144 8.56 1.72 0.49
C ASP A 144 9.17 2.71 -0.51
N LYS A 145 8.37 3.69 -1.00
CA LYS A 145 8.81 4.58 -2.08
C LYS A 145 10.04 5.42 -1.70
N PRO A 146 10.09 6.12 -0.55
CA PRO A 146 11.27 6.90 -0.18
C PRO A 146 12.54 6.03 -0.14
N PHE A 147 12.45 4.85 0.48
CA PHE A 147 13.56 3.90 0.56
C PHE A 147 14.03 3.44 -0.83
N MET A 148 13.09 3.07 -1.71
CA MET A 148 13.37 2.70 -3.10
C MET A 148 13.99 3.85 -3.89
N LEU A 149 13.49 5.09 -3.76
CA LEU A 149 14.04 6.26 -4.45
C LEU A 149 15.47 6.59 -4.00
N ARG A 150 15.76 6.48 -2.70
CA ARG A 150 17.10 6.72 -2.18
C ARG A 150 18.10 5.67 -2.66
N ARG A 151 17.68 4.40 -2.74
CA ARG A 151 18.54 3.30 -3.23
C ARG A 151 18.64 3.28 -4.76
N PHE A 152 17.57 3.63 -5.46
CA PHE A 152 17.44 3.58 -6.91
C PHE A 152 16.91 4.92 -7.46
N PRO A 153 17.76 5.96 -7.59
CA PRO A 153 17.31 7.29 -8.04
C PRO A 153 16.65 7.29 -9.43
N TRP A 154 16.91 6.29 -10.26
CA TRP A 154 16.29 6.14 -11.58
C TRP A 154 14.78 5.84 -11.52
N LEU A 155 14.22 5.60 -10.33
CA LEU A 155 12.77 5.49 -10.09
C LEU A 155 12.06 6.84 -9.89
N GLU A 156 12.74 7.99 -10.02
CA GLU A 156 12.17 9.33 -9.71
C GLU A 156 10.82 9.62 -10.40
N LYS A 157 10.57 9.05 -11.59
CA LYS A 157 9.35 9.27 -12.38
C LYS A 157 8.27 8.20 -12.17
N SER A 158 8.52 7.24 -11.28
CA SER A 158 7.55 6.18 -10.99
C SER A 158 6.32 6.75 -10.27
N ILE A 159 5.14 6.37 -10.74
CA ILE A 159 3.86 6.71 -10.12
C ILE A 159 3.53 5.58 -9.14
N TRP A 160 3.14 5.96 -7.91
CA TRP A 160 2.84 4.99 -6.85
C TRP A 160 1.43 5.17 -6.32
N ALA A 161 0.80 4.05 -6.01
CA ALA A 161 -0.44 3.97 -5.25
C ALA A 161 -0.23 3.15 -3.96
N CYS A 162 -0.98 3.49 -2.92
CA CYS A 162 -0.85 2.91 -1.58
C CYS A 162 -2.12 2.18 -1.17
N THR A 163 -2.10 0.86 -1.11
CA THR A 163 -3.32 0.09 -0.80
C THR A 163 -3.77 0.31 0.64
N PHE A 164 -2.85 0.53 1.58
CA PHE A 164 -3.20 0.84 2.97
C PHE A 164 -4.00 2.14 3.07
N ARG A 165 -3.65 3.17 2.29
CA ARG A 165 -4.25 4.51 2.37
C ARG A 165 -5.46 4.71 1.45
N GLU A 166 -5.38 4.23 0.22
CA GLU A 166 -6.34 4.55 -0.83
C GLU A 166 -7.56 3.64 -0.80
N LEU A 167 -7.41 2.38 -0.33
CA LEU A 167 -8.54 1.47 -0.21
C LEU A 167 -9.30 1.72 1.10
N PRO A 168 -10.64 1.86 1.04
CA PRO A 168 -11.47 2.24 2.19
C PRO A 168 -11.78 1.04 3.09
N TRP A 169 -10.75 0.29 3.51
CA TRP A 169 -10.86 -0.99 4.22
C TRP A 169 -11.91 -1.01 5.36
N THR A 170 -11.95 0.03 6.19
CA THR A 170 -12.91 0.12 7.31
C THR A 170 -14.35 0.29 6.82
N GLN A 171 -14.57 1.10 5.76
CA GLN A 171 -15.90 1.28 5.17
C GLN A 171 -16.36 0.01 4.43
N GLU A 172 -15.41 -0.78 3.95
CA GLU A 172 -15.61 -2.09 3.33
C GLU A 172 -15.66 -3.23 4.36
N ASN A 173 -15.89 -2.93 5.65
CA ASN A 173 -16.10 -3.92 6.71
C ASN A 173 -14.93 -4.93 6.89
N TYR A 174 -13.69 -4.46 6.70
CA TYR A 174 -12.49 -5.19 7.12
C TYR A 174 -12.16 -4.86 8.58
N SER A 175 -11.73 -5.89 9.31
CA SER A 175 -11.46 -5.79 10.75
C SER A 175 -10.21 -4.97 11.09
N ALA A 176 -9.23 -4.97 10.19
CA ALA A 176 -8.00 -4.21 10.32
C ALA A 176 -7.39 -3.96 8.94
N ARG A 177 -6.38 -3.08 8.89
CA ARG A 177 -5.68 -2.69 7.66
C ARG A 177 -4.35 -3.41 7.46
N LYS A 178 -3.86 -4.19 8.43
CA LYS A 178 -2.60 -4.94 8.28
C LYS A 178 -2.79 -6.06 7.27
N LEU A 179 -1.78 -6.31 6.43
CA LEU A 179 -1.82 -7.30 5.37
C LEU A 179 -2.26 -8.68 5.86
N GLU A 180 -1.71 -9.18 6.97
CA GLU A 180 -2.11 -10.48 7.56
C GLU A 180 -3.61 -10.57 7.88
N HIS A 181 -4.20 -9.49 8.41
CA HIS A 181 -5.62 -9.44 8.72
C HIS A 181 -6.48 -9.34 7.47
N LEU A 182 -6.06 -8.55 6.48
CA LEU A 182 -6.72 -8.47 5.18
C LEU A 182 -6.72 -9.84 4.48
N LEU A 183 -5.58 -10.53 4.52
CA LEU A 183 -5.41 -11.86 3.95
C LEU A 183 -6.32 -12.88 4.66
N SER A 184 -6.37 -12.85 6.00
CA SER A 184 -7.28 -13.68 6.78
C SER A 184 -8.75 -13.40 6.44
N ASP A 185 -9.12 -12.12 6.26
CA ASP A 185 -10.46 -11.72 5.85
C ASP A 185 -10.82 -12.19 4.44
N CYS A 186 -9.83 -12.41 3.57
CA CYS A 186 -9.97 -13.00 2.24
C CYS A 186 -9.91 -14.54 2.24
N GLY A 187 -9.85 -15.19 3.40
CA GLY A 187 -9.82 -16.66 3.53
C GLY A 187 -8.43 -17.28 3.35
N TYR A 188 -7.37 -16.48 3.47
CA TYR A 188 -5.99 -16.89 3.20
C TYR A 188 -5.06 -16.68 4.39
N PHE A 189 -3.90 -17.34 4.36
CA PHE A 189 -2.76 -17.06 5.22
C PHE A 189 -1.44 -17.32 4.46
N HIS A 190 -0.33 -16.76 4.96
CA HIS A 190 1.01 -17.03 4.43
C HIS A 190 2.04 -17.10 5.56
N GLY A 191 3.22 -17.64 5.25
CA GLY A 191 4.38 -17.54 6.14
C GLY A 191 4.97 -16.13 6.02
N ALA A 192 5.45 -15.57 7.12
CA ALA A 192 5.71 -14.15 7.22
C ALA A 192 7.03 -13.69 6.57
N HIS A 193 7.03 -12.44 6.09
CA HIS A 193 8.16 -11.50 5.91
C HIS A 193 9.24 -11.82 4.88
N ARG A 194 8.86 -12.34 3.71
CA ARG A 194 9.74 -12.28 2.54
C ARG A 194 9.07 -11.36 1.53
N ALA A 195 9.78 -10.33 1.08
CA ALA A 195 9.16 -9.25 0.31
C ALA A 195 8.39 -9.73 -0.95
N VAL A 196 8.88 -10.77 -1.64
CA VAL A 196 8.17 -11.35 -2.80
C VAL A 196 6.90 -12.10 -2.39
N GLU A 197 6.91 -12.77 -1.25
CA GLU A 197 5.73 -13.46 -0.71
C GLU A 197 4.68 -12.45 -0.24
N ASP A 198 5.11 -11.33 0.35
CA ASP A 198 4.25 -10.23 0.79
C ASP A 198 3.60 -9.52 -0.42
N CYS A 199 4.35 -9.34 -1.52
CA CYS A 199 3.76 -8.92 -2.80
C CYS A 199 2.67 -9.89 -3.26
N ASN A 200 2.92 -11.20 -3.23
CA ASN A 200 1.93 -12.21 -3.64
C ASN A 200 0.71 -12.23 -2.71
N ALA A 201 0.92 -12.09 -1.40
CA ALA A 201 -0.15 -11.96 -0.42
C ALA A 201 -1.03 -10.75 -0.71
N LEU A 202 -0.42 -9.60 -1.01
CA LEU A 202 -1.15 -8.40 -1.40
C LEU A 202 -1.97 -8.63 -2.68
N ILE A 203 -1.40 -9.27 -3.72
CA ILE A 203 -2.15 -9.58 -4.94
C ILE A 203 -3.35 -10.48 -4.66
N HIS A 204 -3.23 -11.47 -3.77
CA HIS A 204 -4.37 -12.32 -3.37
C HIS A 204 -5.51 -11.53 -2.72
N VAL A 205 -5.18 -10.50 -1.93
CA VAL A 205 -6.16 -9.57 -1.37
C VAL A 205 -6.78 -8.71 -2.48
N LEU A 206 -5.96 -8.16 -3.38
CA LEU A 206 -6.41 -7.27 -4.45
C LEU A 206 -7.19 -7.99 -5.57
N ALA A 207 -7.05 -9.31 -5.67
CA ALA A 207 -7.77 -10.15 -6.64
C ALA A 207 -9.24 -10.38 -6.27
N GLN A 208 -9.69 -9.98 -5.08
CA GLN A 208 -11.08 -10.10 -4.65
C GLN A 208 -11.80 -8.75 -4.65
N PRO A 209 -13.09 -8.71 -4.99
CA PRO A 209 -13.88 -7.48 -4.84
C PRO A 209 -13.99 -7.08 -3.37
N LEU A 210 -14.06 -5.79 -3.12
CA LEU A 210 -14.27 -5.25 -1.78
C LEU A 210 -15.63 -5.70 -1.22
N LYS A 211 -15.69 -6.04 0.08
CA LYS A 211 -16.84 -6.75 0.68
C LYS A 211 -18.17 -6.01 0.54
N THR A 212 -18.21 -4.69 0.62
CA THR A 212 -19.46 -3.92 0.65
C THR A 212 -19.78 -3.31 -0.71
N SER A 213 -18.84 -2.57 -1.31
CA SER A 213 -19.08 -1.92 -2.61
C SER A 213 -19.04 -2.88 -3.80
N GLN A 214 -18.44 -4.07 -3.62
CA GLN A 214 -18.18 -5.04 -4.69
C GLN A 214 -17.30 -4.47 -5.83
N ARG A 215 -16.66 -3.31 -5.62
CA ARG A 215 -15.66 -2.78 -6.56
C ARG A 215 -14.39 -3.60 -6.51
N MET A 216 -13.73 -3.73 -7.65
CA MET A 216 -12.37 -4.29 -7.67
C MET A 216 -11.39 -3.26 -7.09
N PRO A 217 -10.47 -3.67 -6.20
CA PRO A 217 -9.49 -2.77 -5.59
C PRO A 217 -8.72 -1.93 -6.60
N PHE A 218 -8.32 -2.49 -7.74
CA PHE A 218 -7.60 -1.75 -8.78
C PHE A 218 -8.40 -0.62 -9.43
N GLN A 219 -9.74 -0.72 -9.50
CA GLN A 219 -10.55 0.40 -9.98
C GLN A 219 -10.42 1.60 -9.04
N VAL A 220 -10.40 1.37 -7.72
CA VAL A 220 -10.21 2.42 -6.72
C VAL A 220 -8.81 3.01 -6.81
N LEU A 221 -7.79 2.16 -7.00
CA LEU A 221 -6.40 2.61 -7.13
C LEU A 221 -6.18 3.43 -8.42
N PHE A 222 -6.79 3.04 -9.55
CA PHE A 222 -6.69 3.80 -10.79
C PHE A 222 -7.42 5.15 -10.73
N ASP A 223 -8.62 5.19 -10.14
CA ASP A 223 -9.33 6.45 -9.87
C ASP A 223 -8.45 7.37 -9.01
N SER A 224 -7.94 6.84 -7.90
CA SER A 224 -7.06 7.56 -7.00
C SER A 224 -5.81 8.07 -7.70
N ALA A 225 -5.12 7.24 -8.47
CA ALA A 225 -3.87 7.59 -9.15
C ALA A 225 -4.04 8.72 -10.19
N ASN A 226 -5.25 8.88 -10.74
CA ASN A 226 -5.59 9.96 -11.68
C ASN A 226 -5.92 11.29 -11.00
N GLU A 227 -6.21 11.29 -9.70
CA GLU A 227 -6.48 12.52 -8.96
C GLU A 227 -5.19 13.25 -8.55
N SER A 228 -5.31 14.51 -8.16
CA SER A 228 -4.23 15.22 -7.46
C SER A 228 -4.52 15.27 -5.97
N ILE A 229 -3.49 15.14 -5.13
CA ILE A 229 -3.64 15.31 -3.68
C ILE A 229 -3.29 16.76 -3.33
N TYR A 230 -4.22 17.46 -2.68
CA TYR A 230 -4.08 18.85 -2.25
C TYR A 230 -3.85 18.90 -0.74
N GLN A 231 -2.65 19.28 -0.31
CA GLN A 231 -2.39 19.60 1.09
C GLN A 231 -2.73 21.08 1.33
N ILE A 232 -3.77 21.32 2.12
CA ILE A 232 -4.33 22.63 2.43
C ILE A 232 -3.93 23.01 3.86
N ALA A 233 -3.16 24.08 4.00
CA ALA A 233 -2.76 24.62 5.29
C ALA A 233 -3.63 25.82 5.68
N ALA A 234 -4.35 25.69 6.80
CA ALA A 234 -5.14 26.76 7.40
C ALA A 234 -4.23 27.73 8.17
N LEU A 235 -3.81 28.79 7.49
CA LEU A 235 -2.90 29.80 8.04
C LEU A 235 -3.62 30.67 9.05
N LYS A 236 -2.96 30.96 10.19
CA LYS A 236 -3.50 31.83 11.25
C LYS A 236 -4.90 31.42 11.71
N ALA A 237 -5.23 30.13 11.66
CA ALA A 237 -6.49 29.63 12.15
C ALA A 237 -6.65 29.98 13.65
N PRO A 238 -7.80 30.52 14.09
CA PRO A 238 -8.00 30.87 15.49
C PRO A 238 -7.83 29.65 16.40
N PHE A 239 -7.15 29.81 17.54
CA PHE A 239 -6.87 28.69 18.45
C PHE A 239 -8.14 27.98 18.94
N GLU A 240 -9.22 28.74 19.15
CA GLU A 240 -10.54 28.24 19.56
C GLU A 240 -11.17 27.27 18.55
N LYS A 241 -10.76 27.33 17.28
CA LYS A 241 -11.27 26.47 16.19
C LYS A 241 -10.52 25.13 16.08
N LYS A 242 -9.54 24.85 16.95
CA LYS A 242 -8.74 23.61 16.92
C LYS A 242 -9.59 22.33 16.92
N ASP A 243 -10.68 22.30 17.69
CA ASP A 243 -11.48 21.09 17.86
C ASP A 243 -12.41 20.87 16.64
N PHE A 244 -12.86 21.96 15.99
CA PHE A 244 -13.55 21.91 14.70
C PHE A 244 -12.62 21.43 13.58
N LEU A 245 -11.38 21.94 13.55
CA LEU A 245 -10.38 21.52 12.58
C LEU A 245 -10.08 20.01 12.74
N LYS A 246 -9.84 19.56 13.96
CA LYS A 246 -9.66 18.13 14.27
C LYS A 246 -10.85 17.28 13.86
N SER A 247 -12.08 17.71 14.16
CA SER A 247 -13.27 16.92 13.83
C SER A 247 -13.52 16.79 12.33
N LYS A 248 -13.14 17.81 11.54
CA LYS A 248 -13.15 17.76 10.08
C LYS A 248 -12.03 16.91 9.49
N GLY A 249 -10.95 16.66 10.24
CA GLY A 249 -9.82 15.79 9.84
C GLY A 249 -8.48 16.50 9.69
N PHE A 250 -8.38 17.79 10.04
CA PHE A 250 -7.10 18.50 10.02
C PHE A 250 -6.14 17.94 11.08
N ARG A 251 -4.85 17.93 10.74
CA ARG A 251 -3.76 17.55 11.64
C ARG A 251 -2.85 18.75 11.89
N TRP A 252 -2.31 18.84 13.10
CA TRP A 252 -1.37 19.89 13.45
C TRP A 252 0.03 19.53 12.92
N ASN A 253 0.58 20.37 12.05
CA ASN A 253 1.97 20.32 11.63
C ASN A 253 2.79 21.23 12.56
N ALA A 254 3.67 20.63 13.35
CA ALA A 254 4.45 21.35 14.36
C ALA A 254 5.60 22.18 13.77
N ASP A 255 6.17 21.74 12.64
CA ASP A 255 7.28 22.41 11.98
C ASP A 255 6.82 23.73 11.37
N ASP A 256 5.73 23.68 10.61
CA ASP A 256 5.13 24.85 9.97
C ASP A 256 4.15 25.61 10.90
N ARG A 257 3.82 25.04 12.06
CA ARG A 257 2.86 25.57 13.05
C ARG A 257 1.50 25.92 12.45
N VAL A 258 0.96 25.01 11.65
CA VAL A 258 -0.32 25.17 10.94
C VAL A 258 -1.16 23.92 11.04
N TRP A 259 -2.47 24.08 10.86
CA TRP A 259 -3.38 22.96 10.64
C TRP A 259 -3.38 22.60 9.16
N GLU A 260 -3.13 21.33 8.85
CA GLU A 260 -3.12 20.83 7.48
C GLU A 260 -4.23 19.80 7.28
N PHE A 261 -4.88 19.88 6.12
CA PHE A 261 -5.83 18.90 5.62
C PHE A 261 -5.32 18.38 4.29
N GLU A 262 -5.51 17.10 4.04
CA GLU A 262 -5.18 16.50 2.76
C GLU A 262 -6.46 16.13 2.04
N ALA A 263 -6.73 16.77 0.90
CA ALA A 263 -7.89 16.52 0.06
C ALA A 263 -7.49 15.76 -1.21
N VAL A 264 -8.26 14.74 -1.56
CA VAL A 264 -8.08 13.96 -2.78
C VAL A 264 -8.98 14.54 -3.87
N GLY A 265 -8.34 15.07 -4.91
CA GLY A 265 -9.03 15.65 -6.05
C GLY A 265 -9.54 17.07 -5.82
N PHE A 266 -9.90 17.71 -6.92
CA PHE A 266 -10.26 19.13 -6.92
C PHE A 266 -11.57 19.42 -6.17
N SER A 267 -12.55 18.49 -6.24
CA SER A 267 -13.86 18.67 -5.62
C SER A 267 -13.78 18.74 -4.09
N GLU A 268 -13.12 17.77 -3.46
CA GLU A 268 -12.94 17.77 -2.01
C GLU A 268 -12.13 18.99 -1.56
N GLY A 269 -11.08 19.35 -2.31
CA GLY A 269 -10.30 20.55 -2.03
C GLY A 269 -11.17 21.81 -1.99
N LYS A 270 -12.12 21.96 -2.92
CA LYS A 270 -13.07 23.09 -2.93
C LYS A 270 -14.00 23.09 -1.72
N GLU A 271 -14.58 21.93 -1.38
CA GLU A 271 -15.47 21.79 -0.23
C GLU A 271 -14.76 22.14 1.09
N VAL A 272 -13.51 21.71 1.25
CA VAL A 272 -12.70 22.02 2.43
C VAL A 272 -12.41 23.52 2.53
N ILE A 273 -12.12 24.18 1.41
CA ILE A 273 -11.89 25.64 1.37
C ILE A 273 -13.17 26.39 1.77
N GLU A 274 -14.33 26.00 1.23
CA GLU A 274 -15.62 26.60 1.58
C GLU A 274 -15.93 26.40 3.07
N TRP A 275 -15.73 25.19 3.58
CA TRP A 275 -15.89 24.89 5.00
C TRP A 275 -14.95 25.73 5.90
N LEU A 276 -13.69 25.92 5.49
CA LEU A 276 -12.76 26.80 6.21
C LEU A 276 -13.26 28.24 6.26
N ARG A 277 -13.77 28.78 5.14
CA ARG A 277 -14.33 30.15 5.10
C ARG A 277 -15.49 30.31 6.06
N GLU A 278 -16.43 29.36 6.08
CA GLU A 278 -17.64 29.45 6.88
C GLU A 278 -17.39 29.16 8.37
N GLN A 279 -16.72 28.04 8.66
CA GLN A 279 -16.68 27.46 10.01
C GLN A 279 -15.46 27.91 10.82
N VAL A 280 -14.36 28.25 10.16
CA VAL A 280 -13.10 28.61 10.82
C VAL A 280 -12.83 30.11 10.78
N TYR A 281 -12.83 30.71 9.59
CA TYR A 281 -12.55 32.14 9.42
C TYR A 281 -13.80 33.01 9.50
N CYS A 282 -15.00 32.41 9.42
CA CYS A 282 -16.30 33.08 9.50
C CYS A 282 -16.39 34.32 8.59
N THR A 283 -15.98 34.17 7.34
CA THR A 283 -15.93 35.26 6.34
C THR A 283 -16.51 34.81 5.01
N THR A 284 -17.12 35.75 4.29
CA THR A 284 -17.53 35.58 2.88
C THR A 284 -16.47 36.12 1.91
N GLY A 285 -15.44 36.80 2.43
CA GLY A 285 -14.31 37.30 1.66
C GLY A 285 -13.26 36.24 1.40
N LYS A 286 -12.17 36.64 0.74
CA LYS A 286 -11.07 35.73 0.45
C LYS A 286 -10.28 35.38 1.71
N ILE A 287 -9.74 34.17 1.75
CA ILE A 287 -8.85 33.69 2.80
C ILE A 287 -7.48 33.33 2.23
N MET A 288 -6.42 33.53 3.01
CA MET A 288 -5.08 33.12 2.63
C MET A 288 -4.81 31.70 3.13
N LEU A 289 -4.51 30.79 2.23
CA LEU A 289 -4.19 29.40 2.55
C LEU A 289 -2.83 29.01 1.98
N GLY A 290 -2.17 28.05 2.62
CA GLY A 290 -1.01 27.37 2.05
C GLY A 290 -1.46 26.14 1.25
N PHE A 291 -0.84 25.90 0.10
CA PHE A 291 -1.12 24.76 -0.76
C PHE A 291 0.16 24.01 -1.13
N ARG A 292 0.09 22.68 -1.10
CA ARG A 292 1.00 21.79 -1.83
C ARG A 292 0.16 20.84 -2.66
N ILE A 293 0.55 20.61 -3.92
CA ILE A 293 -0.16 19.68 -4.82
C ILE A 293 0.78 18.53 -5.09
N GLN A 294 0.40 17.32 -4.69
CA GLN A 294 1.09 16.09 -5.01
C GLN A 294 0.37 15.42 -6.18
N ALA A 295 0.94 15.57 -7.39
CA ALA A 295 0.51 14.81 -8.56
C ALA A 295 1.25 13.46 -8.60
N GLY A 296 0.79 12.51 -9.41
CA GLY A 296 1.19 11.09 -9.39
C GLY A 296 2.65 10.76 -9.00
N VAL A 297 3.65 11.42 -9.62
CA VAL A 297 5.08 11.17 -9.33
C VAL A 297 5.54 11.69 -7.96
N ASP A 298 4.93 12.74 -7.43
CA ASP A 298 5.30 13.35 -6.16
C ASP A 298 4.73 12.57 -4.96
N ARG A 299 3.62 11.85 -5.17
CA ARG A 299 2.95 11.05 -4.13
C ARG A 299 3.93 10.09 -3.49
N TYR A 300 3.92 10.04 -2.15
CA TYR A 300 4.74 9.13 -1.34
C TYR A 300 6.26 9.30 -1.49
N SER A 301 6.77 10.29 -2.22
CA SER A 301 8.21 10.44 -2.47
C SER A 301 9.02 10.85 -1.23
N GLY A 302 8.34 11.25 -0.14
CA GLY A 302 8.98 11.84 1.04
C GLY A 302 9.52 13.26 0.80
N THR A 303 9.40 13.79 -0.42
CA THR A 303 9.91 15.12 -0.76
C THR A 303 8.99 16.21 -0.20
N THR A 304 9.55 17.15 0.56
CA THR A 304 8.83 18.34 1.00
C THR A 304 8.59 19.26 -0.21
N LEU A 305 7.36 19.26 -0.74
CA LEU A 305 6.97 20.22 -1.76
C LEU A 305 6.93 21.63 -1.18
N LYS A 306 7.39 22.61 -1.97
CA LYS A 306 7.34 24.02 -1.55
C LYS A 306 5.89 24.45 -1.38
N GLN A 307 5.58 24.97 -0.19
CA GLN A 307 4.27 25.53 0.10
C GLN A 307 4.05 26.81 -0.70
N GLN A 308 2.96 26.86 -1.45
CA GLN A 308 2.52 28.05 -2.17
C GLN A 308 1.41 28.74 -1.38
N PHE A 309 1.48 30.06 -1.29
CA PHE A 309 0.45 30.85 -0.61
C PHE A 309 -0.52 31.41 -1.63
N LYS A 310 -1.81 31.13 -1.45
CA LYS A 310 -2.84 31.59 -2.39
C LYS A 310 -4.02 32.18 -1.65
N GLU A 311 -4.45 33.34 -2.13
CA GLU A 311 -5.71 33.95 -1.76
C GLU A 311 -6.82 33.23 -2.52
N VAL A 312 -7.74 32.60 -1.79
CA VAL A 312 -8.87 31.86 -2.36
C VAL A 312 -10.19 32.37 -1.83
#